data_AF-A0A0F9MDI6-F1
#
_entry.id   AF-A0A0F9MDI6-F1
#
_cell.length_a   1.000
_cell.length_b   1.000
_cell.length_c   1.000
_cell.angle_alpha   90.00
_cell.angle_beta   90.00
_cell.angle_gamma   90.00
#
_symmetry.space_group_name_H-M   'P 1'
#
loop_
_entity.id
_entity.type
_entity.pdbx_description
1 polymer ?
#
loop_
_entity_poly.entity_id
_entity_poly.type
_entity_poly.pdbx_seq_one_letter_code
_entity_poly.pdbx_strand_id
1 'polypeptide(L)'
;RWKWLRSNWTLNTVDGTQTYDPGDCTDVDDAALITRFSSWDFDDEELPFIYLVSEGVATERELPVSHWQDFRPLYVKGSHTASVPAQMSADHLDTLYFGPKPNGIYKVSGSYWKSLQTLAADDDEPEMPANYHMLVVYRALLKYAYNTVSQEVLARAQTEGTPLEDALVLNQWYGRFRIRLPGPLA
;
A
#
# COMPACT_ATOMS: atom_id res chain seq x y z
N ARG A 1 2.87 -5.87 -8.33
CA ARG A 1 1.90 -4.96 -7.67
C ARG A 1 1.49 -3.89 -8.67
N TRP A 2 0.22 -3.50 -8.66
CA TRP A 2 -0.36 -2.55 -9.62
C TRP A 2 -0.37 -1.15 -9.04
N LYS A 3 0.09 -0.14 -9.80
CA LYS A 3 0.23 1.23 -9.30
C LYS A 3 -1.06 1.82 -8.71
N TRP A 4 -2.22 1.55 -9.31
CA TRP A 4 -3.51 2.08 -8.83
C TRP A 4 -3.95 1.48 -7.48
N LEU A 5 -3.32 0.39 -7.02
CA LEU A 5 -3.54 -0.17 -5.69
C LEU A 5 -2.62 0.46 -4.64
N ARG A 6 -1.73 1.37 -5.01
CA ARG A 6 -0.92 2.12 -4.05
C ARG A 6 -1.73 3.32 -3.57
N SER A 7 -1.70 3.59 -2.28
CA SER A 7 -2.19 4.85 -1.72
C SER A 7 -1.34 5.26 -0.52
N ASN A 8 -1.52 6.50 -0.09
CA ASN A 8 -0.84 7.09 1.05
C ASN A 8 -1.74 7.03 2.28
N TRP A 9 -1.13 6.88 3.45
CA TRP A 9 -1.83 6.87 4.72
C TRP A 9 -1.25 7.92 5.66
N THR A 10 -2.07 8.36 6.60
CA THR A 10 -1.67 9.18 7.74
C THR A 10 -2.26 8.64 9.03
N LEU A 11 -1.54 8.84 10.13
CA LEU A 11 -1.94 8.41 11.46
C LEU A 11 -1.58 9.50 12.47
N ASN A 12 -2.50 9.79 13.39
CA ASN A 12 -2.18 10.60 14.57
C ASN A 12 -1.94 9.67 15.76
N THR A 13 -0.73 9.73 16.33
CA THR A 13 -0.43 8.95 17.54
C THR A 13 -1.17 9.51 18.75
N VAL A 14 -1.41 8.65 19.72
CA VAL A 14 -1.94 8.98 21.04
C VAL A 14 -0.82 8.84 22.07
N ASP A 15 -0.80 9.75 23.04
CA ASP A 15 0.15 9.71 24.14
C ASP A 15 0.09 8.36 24.89
N GLY A 16 1.26 7.74 25.08
CA GLY A 16 1.41 6.44 25.74
C GLY A 16 1.02 5.22 24.90
N THR A 17 0.43 5.39 23.71
CA THR A 17 -0.01 4.29 22.83
C THR A 17 1.07 3.92 21.82
N GLN A 18 1.52 2.66 21.88
CA GLN A 18 2.62 2.16 21.06
C GLN A 18 2.17 1.52 19.74
N THR A 19 0.96 0.95 19.73
CA THR A 19 0.47 0.03 18.71
C THR A 19 -0.72 0.61 17.98
N TYR A 20 -0.76 0.43 16.66
CA TYR A 20 -1.85 0.88 15.80
C TYR A 20 -2.09 -0.16 14.73
N ASP A 21 -3.35 -0.57 14.58
CA ASP A 21 -3.73 -1.50 13.52
C ASP A 21 -3.91 -0.74 12.21
N PRO A 22 -3.86 -1.44 11.04
CA PRO A 22 -4.06 -0.78 9.76
C PRO A 22 -5.37 0.01 9.68
N GLY A 23 -6.43 -0.46 10.35
CA GLY A 23 -7.73 0.21 10.43
C GLY A 23 -7.76 1.51 11.24
N ASP A 24 -6.72 1.80 12.04
CA ASP A 24 -6.58 3.07 12.76
C ASP A 24 -5.98 4.17 11.87
N CYS A 25 -5.34 3.78 10.76
CA CYS A 25 -4.74 4.71 9.82
C CYS A 25 -5.80 5.27 8.86
N THR A 26 -5.61 6.51 8.43
CA THR A 26 -6.47 7.21 7.49
C THR A 26 -5.84 7.21 6.11
N ASP A 27 -6.56 6.70 5.10
CA ASP A 27 -6.21 6.84 3.69
C ASP A 27 -6.32 8.32 3.27
N VAL A 28 -5.29 8.84 2.61
CA VAL A 28 -5.22 10.24 2.20
C VAL A 28 -6.13 10.55 1.01
N ASP A 29 -6.27 9.61 0.07
CA ASP A 29 -7.07 9.79 -1.14
C ASP A 29 -8.57 9.72 -0.81
N ASP A 30 -8.96 8.77 0.05
CA ASP A 30 -10.36 8.58 0.47
C ASP A 30 -10.75 9.46 1.69
N ALA A 31 -9.78 10.08 2.36
CA ALA A 31 -9.94 10.86 3.59
C ALA A 31 -10.72 10.10 4.68
N ALA A 32 -10.57 8.78 4.74
CA ALA A 32 -11.30 7.86 5.61
C ALA A 32 -10.37 6.79 6.20
N LEU A 33 -10.84 6.09 7.24
CA LEU A 33 -10.08 4.97 7.81
C LEU A 33 -9.84 3.88 6.75
N ILE A 34 -8.67 3.28 6.77
CA ILE A 34 -8.31 2.22 5.82
C ILE A 34 -9.22 1.01 6.05
N THR A 35 -10.04 0.70 5.05
CA THR A 35 -10.92 -0.48 5.04
C THR A 35 -10.35 -1.61 4.19
N ARG A 36 -9.49 -1.29 3.22
CA ARG A 36 -8.94 -2.22 2.22
C ARG A 36 -7.43 -2.32 2.31
N PHE A 37 -6.94 -2.87 3.40
CA PHE A 37 -5.51 -3.09 3.60
C PHE A 37 -5.03 -4.40 2.96
N SER A 38 -3.86 -4.38 2.28
CA SER A 38 -3.17 -5.60 1.83
C SER A 38 -1.76 -5.74 2.42
N SER A 39 -0.96 -4.67 2.41
CA SER A 39 0.39 -4.69 2.97
C SER A 39 0.96 -3.28 3.05
N TRP A 40 1.79 -3.00 4.05
CA TRP A 40 2.58 -1.77 4.10
C TRP A 40 3.64 -1.73 2.98
N ASP A 41 4.02 -0.51 2.59
CA ASP A 41 5.05 -0.26 1.58
C ASP A 41 6.33 0.27 2.23
N PHE A 42 7.05 -0.60 2.95
CA PHE A 42 8.32 -0.24 3.60
C PHE A 42 9.57 -0.46 2.73
N ASP A 43 9.40 -1.11 1.57
CA ASP A 43 10.49 -1.45 0.65
C ASP A 43 10.86 -0.30 -0.30
N ASP A 44 10.20 0.87 -0.18
CA ASP A 44 10.43 2.01 -1.08
C ASP A 44 11.54 2.93 -0.54
N GLU A 45 12.12 3.73 -1.44
CA GLU A 45 13.14 4.74 -1.13
C GLU A 45 12.60 5.90 -0.28
N GLU A 46 11.28 5.97 -0.11
CA GLU A 46 10.59 6.99 0.68
C GLU A 46 10.24 6.43 2.06
N LEU A 47 11.08 6.77 3.04
CA LEU A 47 10.79 6.47 4.44
C LEU A 47 9.56 7.27 4.90
N PRO A 48 8.72 6.69 5.78
CA PRO A 48 7.61 7.43 6.36
C PRO A 48 8.10 8.67 7.13
N PHE A 49 7.28 9.71 7.18
CA PHE A 49 7.61 10.97 7.86
C PHE A 49 6.85 11.08 9.18
N ILE A 50 7.40 11.84 10.12
CA ILE A 50 6.78 12.17 11.40
C ILE A 50 7.00 13.63 11.77
N TYR A 51 5.98 14.29 12.32
CA TYR A 51 6.11 15.60 12.98
C TYR A 51 5.15 15.72 14.17
N LEU A 52 5.45 16.63 15.09
CA LEU A 52 4.58 16.94 16.23
C LEU A 52 3.44 17.85 15.77
N VAL A 53 2.18 17.48 16.02
CA VAL A 53 1.02 18.22 15.50
C VAL A 53 0.97 19.67 16.00
N SER A 54 1.44 19.93 17.22
CA SER A 54 1.49 21.29 17.78
C SER A 54 2.57 22.19 17.18
N GLU A 55 3.64 21.62 16.62
CA GLU A 55 4.73 22.37 15.98
C GLU A 55 4.56 22.46 14.46
N GLY A 56 3.67 21.63 13.90
CA GLY A 56 3.36 21.59 12.49
C GLY A 56 4.45 20.93 11.65
N VAL A 57 4.34 21.08 10.33
CA VAL A 57 5.21 20.42 9.33
C VAL A 57 6.66 20.94 9.39
N ALA A 58 6.93 22.03 10.12
CA ALA A 58 8.28 22.58 10.27
C ALA A 58 9.26 21.63 10.98
N THR A 59 8.76 20.69 11.79
CA THR A 59 9.58 19.69 12.50
C THR A 59 9.47 18.30 11.88
N GLU A 60 9.05 18.23 10.62
CA GLU A 60 9.02 17.00 9.84
C GLU A 60 10.40 16.37 9.72
N ARG A 61 10.45 15.08 10.02
CA ARG A 61 11.64 14.25 9.89
C ARG A 61 11.28 12.87 9.39
N GLU A 62 12.24 12.22 8.77
CA GLU A 62 12.12 10.81 8.39
C GLU A 62 12.05 9.93 9.64
N LEU A 63 11.17 8.95 9.59
CA LEU A 63 10.99 7.93 10.60
C LEU A 63 11.51 6.60 10.05
N PRO A 64 12.72 6.17 10.44
CA PRO A 64 13.29 4.94 9.94
C PRO A 64 12.45 3.72 10.34
N VAL A 65 12.22 2.84 9.37
CA VAL A 65 11.57 1.54 9.57
C VAL A 65 12.64 0.51 9.89
N SER A 66 12.50 -0.16 11.04
CA SER A 66 13.40 -1.26 11.43
C SER A 66 12.68 -2.60 11.30
N HIS A 67 13.44 -3.67 11.04
CA HIS A 67 12.89 -5.01 11.07
C HIS A 67 12.39 -5.36 12.48
N TRP A 68 11.28 -6.11 12.53
CA TRP A 68 10.62 -6.47 13.78
C TRP A 68 11.55 -7.14 14.80
N GLN A 69 12.49 -7.96 14.32
CA GLN A 69 13.43 -8.71 15.16
C GLN A 69 14.40 -7.80 15.93
N ASP A 70 14.79 -6.66 15.33
CA ASP A 70 15.68 -5.67 15.95
C ASP A 70 14.88 -4.68 16.80
N PHE A 71 13.69 -4.29 16.33
CA PHE A 71 12.83 -3.33 17.00
C PHE A 71 12.27 -3.86 18.33
N ARG A 72 11.80 -5.12 18.35
CA ARG A 72 11.14 -5.73 19.51
C ARG A 72 12.00 -5.73 20.80
N PRO A 73 13.28 -6.17 20.79
CA PRO A 73 14.11 -6.12 22.00
C PRO A 73 14.43 -4.68 22.44
N LEU A 74 14.44 -3.72 21.53
CA LEU A 74 14.77 -2.32 21.82
C LEU A 74 13.61 -1.56 22.49
N TYR A 75 12.37 -1.72 22.00
CA TYR A 75 11.25 -0.84 22.43
C TYR A 75 10.02 -1.57 22.96
N VAL A 76 9.87 -2.87 22.71
CA VAL A 76 8.70 -3.64 23.17
C VAL A 76 9.01 -4.39 24.46
N LYS A 77 10.25 -4.89 24.60
CA LYS A 77 10.68 -5.57 25.81
C LYS A 77 11.12 -4.57 26.88
N GLY A 78 10.52 -4.66 28.07
CA GLY A 78 10.84 -3.81 29.21
C GLY A 78 9.97 -2.55 29.29
N SER A 79 10.30 -1.67 30.24
CA SER A 79 9.65 -0.37 30.37
C SER A 79 10.56 0.69 29.77
N HIS A 80 10.00 1.50 28.87
CA HIS A 80 10.70 2.61 28.22
C HIS A 80 9.99 3.91 28.56
N THR A 81 10.76 4.97 28.78
CA THR A 81 10.21 6.31 29.01
C THR A 81 9.55 6.80 27.71
N ALA A 82 8.35 7.36 27.82
CA ALA A 82 7.67 7.96 26.68
C ALA A 82 8.49 9.15 26.15
N SER A 83 8.64 9.22 24.83
CA SER A 83 9.42 10.25 24.13
C SER A 83 8.95 10.38 22.69
N VAL A 84 9.60 11.25 21.91
CA VAL A 84 9.38 11.37 20.47
C VAL A 84 9.72 10.03 19.80
N PRO A 85 8.80 9.40 19.03
CA PRO A 85 9.09 8.17 18.31
C PRO A 85 10.26 8.35 17.35
N ALA A 86 11.27 7.48 17.48
CA ALA A 86 12.50 7.53 16.70
C ALA A 86 12.56 6.45 15.62
N GLN A 87 11.83 5.35 15.80
CA GLN A 87 11.75 4.24 14.86
C GLN A 87 10.32 3.71 14.79
N MET A 88 9.97 3.09 13.66
CA MET A 88 8.77 2.28 13.54
C MET A 88 9.09 0.86 13.07
N SER A 89 8.17 -0.06 13.31
CA SER A 89 8.22 -1.40 12.75
C SER A 89 6.81 -1.94 12.59
N ALA A 90 6.62 -2.94 11.74
CA ALA A 90 5.38 -3.71 11.69
C ALA A 90 5.65 -5.14 12.16
N ASP A 91 4.71 -5.71 12.90
CA ASP A 91 4.77 -7.12 13.28
C ASP A 91 4.24 -8.04 12.17
N HIS A 92 4.12 -9.33 12.47
CA HIS A 92 3.61 -10.32 11.53
C HIS A 92 2.09 -10.24 11.29
N LEU A 93 1.36 -9.39 12.02
CA LEU A 93 -0.06 -9.10 11.81
C LEU A 93 -0.26 -7.77 11.09
N ASP A 94 0.82 -7.14 10.61
CA ASP A 94 0.83 -5.79 10.04
C ASP A 94 0.40 -4.69 11.03
N THR A 95 0.43 -4.95 12.35
CA THR A 95 0.25 -3.91 13.36
C THR A 95 1.49 -3.04 13.42
N LEU A 96 1.31 -1.72 13.34
CA LEU A 96 2.39 -0.73 13.44
C LEU A 96 2.79 -0.52 14.90
N TYR A 97 4.09 -0.51 15.15
CA TYR A 97 4.69 -0.20 16.43
C TYR A 97 5.60 1.02 16.30
N PHE A 98 5.48 1.94 17.26
CA PHE A 98 6.33 3.12 17.38
C PHE A 98 7.24 3.02 18.60
N GLY A 99 8.51 3.40 18.45
CA GLY A 99 9.51 3.28 19.51
C GLY A 99 10.42 4.50 19.58
N PRO A 100 10.63 5.13 20.74
CA PRO A 100 9.93 4.95 22.02
C PRO A 100 8.42 5.23 21.96
N LYS A 101 7.69 4.90 23.03
CA LYS A 101 6.25 5.21 23.12
C LYS A 101 6.05 6.72 22.95
N PRO A 102 5.11 7.18 22.09
CA PRO A 102 4.84 8.59 21.90
C PRO A 102 4.51 9.28 23.23
N ASN A 103 5.09 10.46 23.48
CA ASN A 103 4.77 11.34 24.61
C ASN A 103 3.76 12.45 24.25
N GLY A 104 3.07 12.32 23.12
CA GLY A 104 2.23 13.35 22.53
C GLY A 104 1.61 12.90 21.22
N ILE A 105 0.92 13.83 20.55
CA ILE A 105 0.24 13.58 19.27
C ILE A 105 1.19 13.93 18.12
N TYR A 106 1.71 12.90 17.48
CA TYR A 106 2.53 13.00 16.28
C TYR A 106 1.72 12.59 15.07
N LYS A 107 1.89 13.29 13.97
CA LYS A 107 1.35 12.86 12.68
C LYS A 107 2.41 12.08 11.93
N VAL A 108 2.09 10.85 11.58
CA VAL A 108 2.93 9.94 10.80
C VAL A 108 2.29 9.77 9.43
N SER A 109 3.09 9.74 8.37
CA SER A 109 2.62 9.50 7.00
C SER A 109 3.50 8.51 6.27
N GLY A 110 2.89 7.65 5.46
CA GLY A 110 3.61 6.68 4.62
C GLY A 110 2.75 6.14 3.48
N SER A 111 3.26 5.10 2.81
CA SER A 111 2.57 4.43 1.71
C SER A 111 2.09 3.03 2.09
N TYR A 112 1.02 2.57 1.45
CA TYR A 112 0.52 1.21 1.59
C TYR A 112 -0.10 0.67 0.29
N TRP A 113 -0.31 -0.64 0.26
CA TRP A 113 -0.99 -1.33 -0.84
C TRP A 113 -2.40 -1.74 -0.42
N LYS A 114 -3.38 -1.36 -1.25
CA LYS A 114 -4.78 -1.73 -1.12
C LYS A 114 -5.02 -3.17 -1.56
N SER A 115 -5.96 -3.82 -0.90
CA SER A 115 -6.49 -5.11 -1.35
C SER A 115 -7.32 -4.96 -2.63
N LEU A 116 -7.57 -6.06 -3.33
CA LEU A 116 -8.40 -6.05 -4.54
C LEU A 116 -9.83 -5.59 -4.22
N GLN A 117 -10.38 -4.73 -5.07
CA GLN A 117 -11.77 -4.29 -4.96
C GLN A 117 -12.73 -5.45 -5.20
N THR A 118 -13.81 -5.50 -4.43
CA THR A 118 -14.96 -6.34 -4.73
C THR A 118 -16.05 -5.45 -5.34
N LEU A 119 -16.51 -5.80 -6.54
CA LEU A 119 -17.64 -5.14 -7.20
C LEU A 119 -18.91 -5.88 -6.75
N ALA A 120 -19.82 -5.17 -6.11
CA ALA A 120 -21.02 -5.72 -5.48
C ALA A 120 -22.31 -5.23 -6.14
N ALA A 121 -22.34 -3.99 -6.63
CA ALA A 121 -23.47 -3.40 -7.34
C ALA A 121 -23.21 -3.34 -8.85
N ASP A 122 -24.29 -3.27 -9.63
CA ASP A 122 -24.22 -3.24 -11.11
C ASP A 122 -23.56 -1.95 -11.64
N ASP A 123 -23.61 -0.87 -10.87
CA ASP A 123 -23.03 0.43 -11.19
C ASP A 123 -21.61 0.62 -10.61
N ASP A 124 -21.01 -0.42 -10.01
CA ASP A 124 -19.66 -0.32 -9.44
C ASP A 124 -18.60 -0.27 -10.55
N GLU A 125 -17.85 0.82 -10.59
CA GLU A 125 -16.71 0.97 -11.50
C GLU A 125 -15.42 0.41 -10.88
N PRO A 126 -14.63 -0.39 -11.61
CA PRO A 126 -13.32 -0.84 -11.16
C PRO A 126 -12.33 0.32 -10.99
N GLU A 127 -11.55 0.32 -9.91
CA GLU A 127 -10.47 1.29 -9.64
C GLU A 127 -9.29 1.22 -10.64
N MET A 128 -9.24 0.18 -11.48
CA MET A 128 -8.23 0.11 -12.54
C MET A 128 -8.46 1.24 -13.57
N PRO A 129 -7.42 1.66 -14.32
CA PRO A 129 -7.57 2.78 -15.25
C PRO A 129 -8.60 2.49 -16.34
N ALA A 130 -9.42 3.50 -16.66
CA ALA A 130 -10.59 3.33 -17.52
C ALA A 130 -10.31 2.76 -18.91
N ASN A 131 -9.12 3.06 -19.46
CA ASN A 131 -8.66 2.53 -20.74
C ASN A 131 -8.58 0.99 -20.77
N TYR A 132 -8.56 0.34 -19.61
CA TYR A 132 -8.40 -1.10 -19.48
C TYR A 132 -9.65 -1.82 -18.95
N HIS A 133 -10.76 -1.13 -18.63
CA HIS A 133 -11.96 -1.77 -18.07
C HIS A 133 -12.50 -2.89 -18.97
N MET A 134 -12.40 -2.74 -20.29
CA MET A 134 -12.76 -3.78 -21.27
C MET A 134 -12.00 -5.10 -21.09
N LEU A 135 -10.84 -5.10 -20.42
CA LEU A 135 -10.12 -6.32 -20.08
C LEU A 135 -10.96 -7.25 -19.19
N VAL A 136 -11.77 -6.70 -18.27
CA VAL A 136 -12.67 -7.48 -17.41
C VAL A 136 -13.67 -8.24 -18.28
N VAL A 137 -14.23 -7.59 -19.29
CA VAL A 137 -15.16 -8.18 -20.25
C VAL A 137 -14.50 -9.30 -21.06
N TYR A 138 -13.30 -9.07 -21.60
CA TYR A 138 -12.58 -10.12 -22.34
C TYR A 138 -12.17 -11.31 -21.46
N ARG A 139 -11.81 -11.08 -20.19
CA ARG A 139 -11.54 -12.15 -19.23
C ARG A 139 -12.81 -12.95 -18.89
N ALA A 140 -13.96 -12.29 -18.78
CA ALA A 140 -15.25 -12.97 -18.64
C ALA A 140 -15.60 -13.78 -19.89
N LEU A 141 -15.38 -13.21 -21.08
CA LEU A 141 -15.60 -13.85 -22.37
C LEU A 141 -14.72 -15.11 -22.53
N LEU A 142 -13.45 -15.07 -22.11
CA LEU A 142 -12.58 -16.23 -22.07
C LEU A 142 -13.14 -17.35 -21.18
N LYS A 143 -13.54 -17.02 -19.94
CA LYS A 143 -14.13 -17.99 -19.01
C LYS A 143 -15.40 -18.62 -19.59
N TYR A 144 -16.24 -17.81 -20.23
CA TYR A 144 -17.45 -18.27 -20.91
C TYR A 144 -17.12 -19.19 -22.10
N ALA A 145 -16.14 -18.83 -22.93
CA ALA A 145 -15.73 -19.62 -24.09
C ALA A 145 -15.20 -21.00 -23.67
N TYR A 146 -14.45 -21.08 -22.57
CA TYR A 146 -14.01 -22.37 -22.02
C TYR A 146 -15.17 -23.24 -21.53
N ASN A 147 -16.19 -22.64 -20.90
CA ASN A 147 -17.36 -23.36 -20.43
C ASN A 147 -18.22 -23.89 -21.60
N THR A 148 -18.37 -23.09 -22.65
CA THR A 148 -19.21 -23.42 -23.82
C THR A 148 -18.45 -24.12 -24.95
N VAL A 149 -17.14 -24.36 -24.78
CA VAL A 149 -16.23 -24.95 -25.78
C VAL A 149 -16.30 -24.22 -27.13
N SER A 150 -16.44 -22.89 -27.10
CA SER A 150 -16.54 -22.05 -28.30
C SER A 150 -15.17 -21.50 -28.69
N GLN A 151 -14.56 -22.06 -29.74
CA GLN A 151 -13.24 -21.65 -30.22
C GLN A 151 -13.24 -20.25 -30.86
N GLU A 152 -14.34 -19.84 -31.51
CA GLU A 152 -14.45 -18.51 -32.12
C GLU A 152 -14.46 -17.40 -31.07
N VAL A 153 -15.23 -17.60 -30.00
CA VAL A 153 -15.31 -16.64 -28.88
C VAL A 153 -13.97 -16.56 -28.15
N LEU A 154 -13.29 -17.70 -27.99
CA LEU A 154 -11.96 -17.76 -27.40
C LEU A 154 -10.94 -16.99 -28.25
N ALA A 155 -10.90 -17.23 -29.56
CA ALA A 155 -9.98 -16.55 -30.47
C ALA A 155 -10.20 -15.02 -30.43
N ARG A 156 -11.45 -14.57 -30.50
CA ARG A 156 -11.79 -13.15 -30.40
C ARG A 156 -11.32 -12.53 -29.09
N ALA A 157 -11.61 -13.18 -27.96
CA ALA A 157 -11.23 -12.70 -26.65
C ALA A 157 -9.70 -12.57 -26.50
N GLN A 158 -8.93 -13.48 -27.09
CA GLN A 158 -7.47 -13.41 -27.10
C GLN A 158 -6.94 -12.32 -28.01
N THR A 159 -7.47 -12.19 -29.23
CA THR A 159 -7.02 -11.18 -30.20
C THR A 159 -7.24 -9.76 -29.69
N GLU A 160 -8.39 -9.50 -29.06
CA GLU A 160 -8.74 -8.16 -28.56
C GLU A 160 -8.22 -7.91 -27.12
N GLY A 161 -8.18 -8.95 -26.28
CA GLY A 161 -7.80 -8.83 -24.86
C GLY A 161 -6.29 -8.81 -24.59
N THR A 162 -5.50 -9.60 -25.32
CA THR A 162 -4.05 -9.72 -25.06
C THR A 162 -3.31 -8.39 -25.21
N PRO A 163 -3.55 -7.58 -26.28
CA PRO A 163 -2.87 -6.30 -26.41
C PRO A 163 -3.20 -5.32 -25.27
N LEU A 164 -4.43 -5.36 -24.75
CA LEU A 164 -4.84 -4.54 -23.60
C LEU A 164 -4.18 -4.99 -22.31
N GLU A 165 -4.04 -6.31 -22.12
CA GLU A 165 -3.33 -6.87 -20.97
C GLU A 165 -1.85 -6.49 -20.98
N ASP A 166 -1.18 -6.64 -22.12
CA ASP A 166 0.21 -6.25 -22.29
C ASP A 166 0.40 -4.75 -22.02
N ALA A 167 -0.51 -3.92 -22.54
CA ALA A 167 -0.50 -2.48 -22.28
C ALA A 167 -0.76 -2.13 -20.80
N LEU A 168 -1.64 -2.87 -20.12
CA LEU A 168 -1.90 -2.70 -18.69
C LEU A 168 -0.63 -3.03 -17.89
N VAL A 169 -0.03 -4.20 -18.13
CA VAL A 169 1.23 -4.61 -17.49
C VAL A 169 2.32 -3.58 -17.74
N LEU A 170 2.47 -3.12 -18.98
CA LEU A 170 3.50 -2.15 -19.37
C LEU A 170 3.39 -0.83 -18.59
N ASN A 171 2.17 -0.30 -18.44
CA ASN A 171 1.96 1.03 -17.87
C ASN A 171 1.77 1.02 -16.34
N GLN A 172 1.13 -0.02 -15.82
CA GLN A 172 0.65 -0.08 -14.44
C GLN A 172 1.45 -1.02 -13.55
N TRP A 173 2.35 -1.83 -14.10
CA TRP A 173 3.23 -2.65 -13.26
C TRP A 173 4.25 -1.78 -12.52
N TYR A 174 4.20 -1.81 -11.19
CA TYR A 174 5.08 -1.00 -10.35
C TYR A 174 6.55 -1.40 -10.50
N GLY A 175 6.86 -2.70 -10.65
CA GLY A 175 8.24 -3.20 -10.71
C GLY A 175 9.04 -2.77 -11.93
N ARG A 176 8.43 -2.14 -12.94
CA ARG A 176 9.11 -1.62 -14.13
C ARG A 176 9.73 -0.23 -13.91
N PHE A 177 9.22 0.54 -12.95
CA PHE A 177 9.68 1.91 -12.68
C PHE A 177 10.83 1.99 -11.67
N ARG A 178 11.27 0.85 -11.13
CA ARG A 178 12.56 0.78 -10.44
C ARG A 178 13.65 1.00 -11.48
N ILE A 179 14.18 2.22 -11.56
CA ILE A 179 15.40 2.52 -12.30
C ILE A 179 16.48 1.66 -11.66
N ARG A 180 16.75 0.47 -12.22
CA ARG A 180 17.97 -0.25 -11.90
C ARG A 180 19.08 0.56 -12.54
N LEU A 181 19.72 1.42 -11.76
CA LEU A 181 20.99 2.02 -12.17
C LEU A 181 21.88 0.87 -12.64
N PRO A 182 22.42 0.92 -13.87
CA PRO A 182 23.40 -0.07 -14.28
C PRO A 182 24.53 -0.03 -13.25
N GLY A 183 24.88 -1.20 -12.72
CA GLY A 183 25.99 -1.30 -11.77
C GLY A 183 27.25 -0.68 -12.37
N PRO A 184 28.22 -0.25 -11.53
CA PRO A 184 29.39 0.55 -11.95
C PRO A 184 30.39 -0.15 -12.90
N LEU A 185 29.99 -1.23 -13.58
CA LEU A 185 30.78 -1.98 -14.57
C LEU A 185 29.91 -2.42 -15.76
N ALA A 186 29.19 -1.48 -16.38
CA ALA A 186 28.58 -1.64 -17.70
C ALA A 186 29.18 -0.64 -18.70
#